data_AF-A0A0R1U219-F1
#
_entry.id   AF-A0A0R1U219-F1
#
_cell.length_a   1.000
_cell.length_b   1.000
_cell.length_c   1.000
_cell.angle_alpha   90.00
_cell.angle_beta   90.00
_cell.angle_gamma   90.00
#
_symmetry.space_group_name_H-M   'P 1'
#
loop_
_entity.id
_entity.type
_entity.pdbx_description
1 polymer ?
#
loop_
_entity_poly.entity_id
_entity_poly.type
_entity_poly.pdbx_seq_one_letter_code
_entity_poly.pdbx_strand_id
1 'polypeptide(L)'
;MKKGIIVTKKWYDLLDQDDVSLLYQLADADFKLSKLSNMTGMSYFVLKKRIDKLKTDLLPQTNGDADFKGYLDFLVEQKILPSSIAQVLYEKHLDGMNR
;
A
#
# COMPACT_ATOMS: atom_id res chain seq x y z
N MET A 1 -9.77 34.71 -10.59
CA MET A 1 -10.28 33.54 -9.85
C MET A 1 -9.14 32.54 -9.71
N LYS A 2 -8.56 32.41 -8.51
CA LYS A 2 -7.54 31.38 -8.25
C LYS A 2 -8.26 30.04 -8.22
N LYS A 3 -7.99 29.16 -9.19
CA LYS A 3 -8.41 27.75 -9.14
C LYS A 3 -7.82 27.19 -7.84
N GLY A 4 -8.67 26.96 -6.84
CA GLY A 4 -8.28 26.25 -5.63
C GLY A 4 -7.76 24.89 -6.08
N ILE A 5 -6.47 24.65 -5.87
CA ILE A 5 -5.88 23.34 -6.06
C ILE A 5 -6.55 22.47 -5.01
N ILE A 6 -7.48 21.61 -5.43
CA ILE A 6 -7.93 20.49 -4.60
C ILE A 6 -6.70 19.59 -4.56
N VAL A 7 -5.86 19.78 -3.56
CA VAL A 7 -4.84 18.80 -3.21
C VAL A 7 -5.65 17.65 -2.61
N THR A 8 -6.01 16.68 -3.45
CA THR A 8 -6.46 15.37 -2.99
C THR A 8 -5.33 14.83 -2.15
N LYS A 9 -5.44 14.97 -0.81
CA LYS A 9 -4.52 14.35 0.13
C LYS A 9 -4.44 12.88 -0.24
N LYS A 10 -3.23 12.39 -0.44
CA LYS A 10 -3.05 11.01 -0.83
C LYS A 10 -3.34 10.17 0.40
N TRP A 11 -4.00 9.02 0.25
CA TRP A 11 -4.47 8.24 1.41
C TRP A 11 -3.33 7.88 2.37
N TYR A 12 -2.11 7.74 1.84
CA TYR A 12 -0.94 7.41 2.64
C TYR A 12 -0.38 8.58 3.46
N ASP A 13 -0.88 9.80 3.25
CA ASP A 13 -0.62 10.94 4.14
C ASP A 13 -1.29 10.75 5.52
N LEU A 14 -2.16 9.76 5.66
CA LEU A 14 -2.85 9.40 6.91
C LEU A 14 -2.14 8.31 7.71
N LEU A 15 -1.09 7.70 7.14
CA LEU A 15 -0.31 6.67 7.82
C LEU A 15 0.59 7.30 8.87
N ASP A 16 0.60 6.72 10.07
CA ASP A 16 1.61 7.05 11.06
C ASP A 16 2.96 6.35 10.74
N GLN A 17 4.00 6.67 11.51
CA GLN A 17 5.33 6.10 11.27
C GLN A 17 5.37 4.57 11.49
N ASP A 18 4.53 4.04 12.37
CA ASP A 18 4.49 2.60 12.65
C ASP A 18 3.85 1.85 11.46
N ASP A 19 2.79 2.41 10.88
CA ASP A 19 2.15 1.89 9.69
C ASP A 19 3.07 1.93 8.47
N VAL A 20 3.78 3.04 8.28
CA VAL A 20 4.80 3.16 7.22
C VAL A 20 5.91 2.12 7.42
N SER A 21 6.42 1.99 8.65
CA SER A 21 7.45 1.00 9.00
C SER A 21 6.99 -0.43 8.72
N LEU A 22 5.73 -0.75 9.07
CA LEU A 22 5.14 -2.06 8.79
C LEU A 22 5.06 -2.35 7.28
N LEU A 23 4.74 -1.35 6.45
CA LEU A 23 4.71 -1.49 5.00
C LEU A 23 6.10 -1.71 4.40
N TYR A 24 7.12 -1.02 4.91
CA TYR A 24 8.52 -1.26 4.52
C TYR A 24 8.96 -2.68 4.86
N GLN A 25 8.72 -3.14 6.09
CA GLN A 25 9.07 -4.49 6.51
C GLN A 25 8.32 -5.54 5.68
N LEU A 26 7.06 -5.28 5.36
CA LEU A 26 6.26 -6.15 4.50
C LEU A 26 6.83 -6.22 3.08
N ALA A 27 7.31 -5.10 2.54
CA ALA A 27 7.95 -5.07 1.23
C ALA A 27 9.30 -5.82 1.21
N ASP A 28 10.14 -5.65 2.24
CA ASP A 28 11.37 -6.44 2.43
C ASP A 28 11.08 -7.95 2.53
N ALA A 29 9.89 -8.29 3.02
CA ALA A 29 9.37 -9.63 3.09
C ALA A 29 8.65 -10.11 1.81
N ASP A 30 8.84 -9.47 0.66
CA ASP A 30 8.17 -9.76 -0.62
C ASP A 30 6.64 -9.81 -0.50
N PHE A 31 6.06 -8.96 0.34
CA PHE A 31 4.64 -8.94 0.68
C PHE A 31 4.09 -10.24 1.28
N LYS A 32 4.95 -11.11 1.82
CA LYS A 32 4.57 -12.37 2.48
C LYS A 32 4.59 -12.22 3.99
N LEU A 33 3.40 -12.26 4.60
CA LEU A 33 3.25 -12.22 6.06
C LEU A 33 4.00 -13.34 6.78
N SER A 34 4.09 -14.54 6.20
CA SER A 34 4.87 -15.65 6.76
C SER A 34 6.37 -15.35 6.79
N LYS A 35 6.90 -14.73 5.73
CA LYS A 35 8.30 -14.30 5.66
C LYS A 35 8.55 -13.17 6.66
N LEU A 36 7.65 -12.19 6.74
CA LEU A 36 7.72 -11.09 7.71
C LEU A 36 7.70 -11.59 9.17
N SER A 37 6.86 -12.58 9.46
CA SER A 37 6.78 -13.23 10.77
C SER A 37 8.12 -13.86 11.18
N ASN A 38 8.76 -14.58 10.25
CA ASN A 38 10.06 -15.17 10.49
C ASN A 38 11.17 -14.12 10.66
N MET A 39 11.11 -13.02 9.90
CA MET A 39 12.12 -11.94 9.96
C MET A 39 12.05 -11.12 11.26
N THR A 40 10.84 -10.88 11.76
CA THR A 40 10.61 -9.99 12.91
C THR A 40 10.43 -10.71 14.23
N GLY A 41 10.22 -12.04 14.20
CA GLY A 41 9.83 -12.83 15.37
C GLY A 41 8.39 -12.55 15.85
N MET A 42 7.65 -11.65 15.18
CA MET A 42 6.24 -11.40 15.48
C MET A 42 5.37 -12.55 14.97
N SER A 43 4.29 -12.86 15.69
CA SER A 43 3.36 -13.90 15.24
C SER A 43 2.63 -13.48 13.96
N TYR A 44 2.40 -14.44 13.08
CA TYR A 44 1.60 -14.24 11.87
C TYR A 44 0.23 -13.60 12.17
N PHE A 45 -0.43 -14.02 13.25
CA PHE A 45 -1.73 -13.49 13.65
C PHE A 45 -1.67 -12.00 14.02
N VAL A 46 -0.61 -11.58 14.72
CA VAL A 46 -0.42 -10.17 15.09
C VAL A 46 -0.16 -9.33 13.83
N LEU A 47 0.72 -9.80 12.94
CA LEU A 47 1.01 -9.12 11.68
C LEU A 47 -0.23 -9.02 10.80
N LYS A 48 -0.99 -10.10 10.69
CA LYS A 48 -2.26 -10.13 9.96
C LYS A 48 -3.24 -9.10 10.53
N LYS A 49 -3.43 -9.07 11.86
CA LYS A 49 -4.32 -8.09 12.52
C LYS A 49 -3.88 -6.65 12.27
N ARG A 50 -2.57 -6.38 12.29
CA ARG A 50 -2.03 -5.04 12.00
C ARG A 50 -2.31 -4.64 10.55
N ILE A 51 -2.04 -5.51 9.58
CA ILE A 51 -2.33 -5.25 8.16
C ILE A 51 -3.83 -5.11 7.91
N ASP A 52 -4.68 -5.91 8.55
CA ASP A 52 -6.13 -5.82 8.40
C ASP A 52 -6.68 -4.52 9.01
N LYS A 53 -6.10 -4.05 10.13
CA LYS A 53 -6.40 -2.73 10.70
C LYS A 53 -5.99 -1.62 9.73
N LEU A 54 -4.77 -1.68 9.20
CA LEU A 54 -4.25 -0.73 8.22
C LEU A 54 -5.18 -0.66 7.00
N LYS A 55 -5.60 -1.81 6.45
CA LYS A 55 -6.61 -1.86 5.39
C LYS A 55 -7.95 -1.25 5.79
N THR A 56 -8.42 -1.51 7.01
CA THR A 56 -9.71 -0.99 7.49
C THR A 56 -9.68 0.51 7.71
N ASP A 57 -8.58 1.05 8.24
CA ASP A 57 -8.39 2.49 8.45
C ASP A 57 -8.28 3.23 7.10
N LEU A 58 -7.80 2.54 6.07
CA LEU A 58 -7.73 3.02 4.69
C LEU A 58 -9.06 2.89 3.94
N LEU A 59 -9.82 1.80 4.15
CA LEU A 59 -11.07 1.43 3.46
C LEU A 59 -12.16 2.51 3.37
N PRO A 60 -12.47 3.33 4.41
CA PRO A 60 -13.49 4.36 4.30
C PRO A 60 -13.08 5.55 3.41
N GLN A 61 -11.82 5.62 2.96
CA GLN A 61 -11.31 6.70 2.09
C GLN A 61 -10.94 6.24 0.67
N THR A 62 -11.09 4.95 0.39
CA THR A 62 -10.53 4.27 -0.78
C THR A 62 -11.63 3.46 -1.45
N ASN A 63 -12.18 3.97 -2.56
CA ASN A 63 -13.15 3.28 -3.39
C ASN A 63 -12.56 3.06 -4.80
N GLY A 64 -12.23 1.81 -5.15
CA GLY A 64 -12.01 1.34 -6.54
C GLY A 64 -10.57 1.40 -7.07
N ASP A 65 -10.38 1.12 -8.38
CA ASP A 65 -9.09 1.00 -9.12
C ASP A 65 -8.04 2.10 -8.84
N ALA A 66 -8.47 3.27 -8.38
CA ALA A 66 -7.61 4.34 -7.91
C ALA A 66 -6.74 3.93 -6.70
N ASP A 67 -7.17 2.93 -5.94
CA ASP A 67 -6.53 2.47 -4.71
C ASP A 67 -5.31 1.58 -4.97
N PHE A 68 -5.42 0.65 -5.93
CA PHE A 68 -4.28 -0.17 -6.31
C PHE A 68 -3.20 0.68 -6.99
N LYS A 69 -3.62 1.64 -7.83
CA LYS A 69 -2.68 2.62 -8.37
C LYS A 69 -2.02 3.45 -7.26
N GLY A 70 -2.81 3.98 -6.33
CA GLY A 70 -2.29 4.79 -5.23
C GLY A 70 -1.33 4.02 -4.31
N TYR A 71 -1.57 2.73 -4.11
CA TYR A 71 -0.65 1.84 -3.40
C TYR A 71 0.67 1.64 -4.14
N LEU A 72 0.61 1.40 -5.45
CA LEU A 72 1.82 1.27 -6.25
C LEU A 72 2.59 2.59 -6.31
N ASP A 73 1.90 3.72 -6.44
CA ASP A 73 2.51 5.05 -6.42
C ASP A 73 3.17 5.34 -5.05
N PHE A 74 2.54 4.95 -3.94
CA PHE A 74 3.16 5.01 -2.60
C PHE A 74 4.47 4.21 -2.54
N LEU A 75 4.46 2.96 -3.01
CA LEU A 75 5.67 2.12 -3.01
C LEU A 75 6.79 2.72 -3.88
N VAL A 76 6.44 3.39 -4.97
CA VAL A 76 7.40 4.11 -5.82
C VAL A 76 7.97 5.33 -5.11
N GLU A 77 7.13 6.15 -4.47
CA GLU A 77 7.58 7.35 -3.74
C GLU A 77 8.47 7.01 -2.55
N GLN A 78 8.16 5.91 -1.86
CA GLN A 78 8.97 5.38 -0.78
C GLN A 78 10.25 4.65 -1.26
N LYS A 79 10.52 4.61 -2.58
CA LYS A 79 11.65 3.91 -3.20
C LYS A 79 11.69 2.41 -2.89
N ILE A 80 10.55 1.83 -2.55
CA ILE A 80 10.38 0.40 -2.27
C ILE A 80 10.25 -0.37 -3.58
N LEU A 81 9.53 0.19 -4.55
CA LEU A 81 9.23 -0.44 -5.82
C LEU A 81 9.69 0.46 -6.98
N PRO A 82 10.42 -0.05 -7.98
CA PRO A 82 10.72 0.73 -9.19
C PRO A 82 9.43 1.09 -9.94
N SER A 83 9.36 2.31 -10.48
CA SER A 83 8.20 2.79 -11.24
C SER A 83 7.83 1.89 -12.42
N SER A 84 8.82 1.28 -13.08
CA SER A 84 8.59 0.33 -14.17
C SER A 84 7.85 -0.92 -13.71
N ILE A 85 8.15 -1.44 -12.53
CA ILE A 85 7.48 -2.62 -11.97
C ILE A 85 6.08 -2.26 -11.47
N ALA A 86 5.96 -1.10 -10.83
CA ALA A 86 4.65 -0.55 -10.43
C ALA A 86 3.70 -0.45 -11.62
N GLN A 87 4.17 0.08 -12.75
CA GLN A 87 3.38 0.19 -13.96
C GLN A 87 2.92 -1.19 -14.48
N VAL A 88 3.83 -2.17 -14.60
CA VAL A 88 3.50 -3.53 -15.06
C VAL A 88 2.48 -4.22 -14.15
N LEU A 89 2.59 -4.03 -12.83
CA LEU A 89 1.63 -4.57 -11.87
C LEU A 89 0.25 -3.93 -12.04
N TYR A 90 0.20 -2.61 -12.25
CA TYR A 90 -1.05 -1.89 -12.47
C TYR A 90 -1.75 -2.34 -13.76
N GLU A 91 -1.02 -2.46 -14.86
CA GLU A 91 -1.56 -2.94 -16.15
C GLU A 91 -2.14 -4.35 -16.02
N LYS A 92 -1.44 -5.27 -15.34
CA LYS A 92 -1.96 -6.62 -15.08
C LYS A 92 -3.23 -6.64 -14.24
N HIS A 93 -3.36 -5.72 -13.28
CA HIS A 93 -4.56 -5.61 -12.46
C HIS A 93 -5.76 -5.13 -13.28
N LEU A 94 -5.57 -4.13 -14.16
CA LEU A 94 -6.59 -3.68 -15.09
C LEU A 94 -7.03 -4.80 -16.05
N ASP A 95 -6.08 -5.58 -16.58
CA ASP A 95 -6.37 -6.73 -17.44
C ASP A 95 -7.17 -7.83 -16.74
N GLY A 96 -6.92 -8.03 -15.44
CA GLY A 96 -7.64 -9.00 -14.62
C GLY A 96 -9.07 -8.61 -14.29
N MET A 97 -9.41 -7.32 -14.35
CA MET A 97 -10.77 -6.80 -14.09
C MET A 97 -11.62 -6.67 -15.36
N ASN A 98 -10.99 -6.63 -16.53
CA ASN A 98 -11.68 -6.65 -17.83
C ASN A 98 -12.05 -8.07 -18.32
N ARG A 99 -11.93 -9.09 -17.45
CA ARG A 99 -12.28 -10.50 -17.72
C ARG A 99 -13.40 -10.96 -16.80
#